data_AF-A0A5N5WV33-F1
#
_entry.id   AF-A0A5N5WV33-F1
#
_cell.length_a   1.000
_cell.length_b   1.000
_cell.length_c   1.000
_cell.angle_alpha   90.00
_cell.angle_beta   90.00
_cell.angle_gamma   90.00
#
_symmetry.space_group_name_H-M   'P 1'
#
loop_
_entity.id
_entity.type
_entity.pdbx_description
1 polymer ?
#
loop_
_entity_poly.entity_id
_entity_poly.type
_entity_poly.pdbx_seq_one_letter_code
_entity_poly.pdbx_strand_id
1 'polypeptide(L)'
;MDLRMQDLPASSYSGKEFWMLSHSGSQSPRYDVSFIGGAEFEGAVQRTGATFFETENTFTPDLLEEEKTLPEGPPHFIWGLEKYFIDSTPTRMRTLQAVLEKLREQHPGGEVIIVQETMYMGTWPFVLGAALPRGNDRLQR
;
A
#
# COMPACT_ATOMS: atom_id res chain seq x y z
N MET A 1 -10.88 -13.82 -26.86
CA MET A 1 -10.88 -14.45 -25.53
C MET A 1 -11.07 -13.30 -24.56
N ASP A 2 -12.32 -13.11 -24.15
CA ASP A 2 -12.84 -11.88 -23.55
C ASP A 2 -12.88 -12.11 -22.04
N LEU A 3 -11.87 -11.62 -21.31
CA LEU A 3 -11.77 -11.78 -19.87
C LEU A 3 -12.55 -10.64 -19.20
N ARG A 4 -13.71 -10.96 -18.62
CA ARG A 4 -14.50 -10.00 -17.85
C ARG A 4 -13.91 -9.89 -16.45
N MET A 5 -13.77 -8.68 -15.93
CA MET A 5 -13.25 -8.44 -14.56
C MET A 5 -14.04 -9.18 -13.46
N GLN A 6 -15.28 -9.56 -13.76
CA GLN A 6 -16.20 -10.28 -12.87
C GLN A 6 -15.78 -11.74 -12.63
N ASP A 7 -14.93 -12.30 -13.50
CA ASP A 7 -14.49 -13.70 -13.45
C ASP A 7 -13.20 -13.89 -12.64
N LEU A 8 -12.64 -12.81 -12.09
CA LEU A 8 -11.45 -12.86 -11.26
C LEU A 8 -11.83 -13.20 -9.81
N PRO A 9 -11.21 -14.21 -9.17
CA PRO A 9 -11.46 -14.50 -7.76
C PRO A 9 -11.15 -13.28 -6.90
N ALA A 10 -11.89 -13.07 -5.80
CA ALA A 10 -11.71 -11.92 -4.89
C ALA A 10 -10.25 -11.71 -4.42
N SER A 11 -9.44 -12.78 -4.41
CA SER A 11 -7.99 -12.72 -4.16
C SER A 11 -7.19 -11.92 -5.19
N SER A 12 -7.76 -11.62 -6.36
CA SER A 12 -7.12 -10.87 -7.45
C SER A 12 -7.21 -9.35 -7.24
N TYR A 13 -8.10 -8.88 -6.37
CA TYR A 13 -8.25 -7.46 -6.02
C TYR A 13 -7.35 -7.01 -4.86
N SER A 14 -6.64 -7.96 -4.23
CA SER A 14 -5.97 -7.76 -2.95
C SER A 14 -4.48 -7.43 -3.04
N GLY A 15 -3.85 -7.63 -4.21
CA GLY A 15 -2.41 -7.45 -4.38
C GLY A 15 -1.97 -6.01 -4.48
N LYS A 16 -1.72 -5.34 -3.35
CA LYS A 16 -1.00 -4.05 -3.35
C LYS A 16 0.36 -4.26 -2.71
N GLU A 17 1.35 -4.49 -3.57
CA GLU A 17 2.76 -4.56 -3.18
C GLU A 17 3.32 -3.15 -3.09
N PHE A 18 3.74 -2.76 -1.89
CA PHE A 18 4.44 -1.52 -1.61
C PHE A 18 5.89 -1.86 -1.29
N TRP A 19 6.88 -1.18 -1.89
CA TRP A 19 8.29 -1.44 -1.59
C TRP A 19 8.91 -0.26 -0.87
N MET A 20 9.62 -0.54 0.21
CA MET A 20 10.47 0.42 0.89
C MET A 20 11.90 -0.08 0.90
N LEU A 21 12.85 0.75 0.46
CA LEU A 21 14.27 0.41 0.42
C LEU A 21 15.04 1.32 1.38
N SER A 22 15.82 0.76 2.32
CA SER A 22 16.73 1.53 3.19
C SER A 22 18.21 1.23 2.88
N HIS A 23 19.08 2.24 2.92
CA HIS A 23 20.49 2.13 2.49
C HIS A 23 21.47 1.87 3.64
N SER A 24 22.40 0.93 3.44
CA SER A 24 23.64 0.75 4.22
C SER A 24 24.85 0.72 3.27
N GLY A 25 25.90 1.49 3.54
CA GLY A 25 26.90 1.91 2.53
C GLY A 25 28.01 0.93 2.10
N SER A 26 28.84 1.44 1.18
CA SER A 26 30.22 1.06 0.73
C SER A 26 30.46 -0.18 -0.14
N GLN A 27 29.57 -1.17 -0.19
CA GLN A 27 29.55 -2.16 -1.27
C GLN A 27 28.19 -2.09 -1.96
N SER A 28 28.10 -2.43 -3.25
CA SER A 28 26.87 -2.37 -4.09
C SER A 28 25.60 -2.40 -3.24
N PRO A 29 24.78 -1.33 -3.26
CA PRO A 29 23.95 -1.00 -2.11
C PRO A 29 22.99 -2.13 -1.78
N ARG A 30 23.19 -2.69 -0.58
CA ARG A 30 22.27 -3.67 -0.02
C ARG A 30 21.15 -2.89 0.63
N TYR A 31 19.98 -2.95 0.03
CA TYR A 31 18.80 -2.32 0.57
C TYR A 31 18.10 -3.27 1.54
N ASP A 32 17.71 -2.79 2.72
CA ASP A 32 16.72 -3.51 3.52
C ASP A 32 15.34 -3.20 2.94
N VAL A 33 14.63 -4.25 2.53
CA VAL A 33 13.35 -4.15 1.85
C VAL A 33 12.22 -4.35 2.85
N SER A 34 11.24 -3.44 2.87
CA SER A 34 10.00 -3.60 3.63
C SER A 34 8.78 -3.49 2.74
N PHE A 35 7.75 -4.29 3.04
CA PHE A 35 6.47 -4.28 2.34
C PHE A 35 5.32 -3.88 3.24
N ILE A 36 4.37 -3.13 2.67
CA ILE A 36 3.07 -2.91 3.27
C ILE A 36 2.02 -3.60 2.40
N GLY A 37 1.25 -4.52 2.95
CA GLY A 37 0.28 -5.30 2.17
C GLY A 37 -0.73 -6.07 3.01
N GLY A 38 -1.65 -6.78 2.34
CA GLY A 38 -2.59 -7.68 2.99
C GLY A 38 -1.88 -8.90 3.60
N ALA A 39 -2.42 -9.42 4.71
CA ALA A 39 -1.83 -10.53 5.48
C ALA A 39 -1.56 -11.79 4.62
N GLU A 40 -2.33 -12.01 3.57
CA GLU A 40 -2.16 -13.12 2.64
C GLU A 40 -0.81 -13.10 1.90
N PHE A 41 -0.14 -11.95 1.81
CA PHE A 41 1.18 -11.82 1.18
C PHE A 41 2.35 -12.01 2.15
N GLU A 42 2.11 -12.04 3.46
CA GLU A 42 3.16 -12.11 4.48
C GLU A 42 4.16 -13.24 4.20
N GLY A 43 3.63 -14.46 4.00
CA GLY A 43 4.46 -15.63 3.75
C GLY A 43 5.23 -15.57 2.41
N ALA A 44 4.74 -14.83 1.42
CA ALA A 44 5.49 -14.59 0.18
C ALA A 44 6.61 -13.57 0.39
N VAL A 45 6.32 -12.46 1.07
CA VAL A 45 7.28 -11.40 1.39
C VAL A 45 8.42 -11.93 2.24
N GLN A 46 8.12 -12.65 3.33
CA GLN A 46 9.14 -13.15 4.25
C GLN A 46 10.11 -14.13 3.60
N ARG A 47 9.66 -14.93 2.61
CA ARG A 47 10.53 -15.82 1.83
C ARG A 47 11.58 -15.09 0.99
N THR A 48 11.38 -13.81 0.71
CA THR A 48 12.37 -12.97 0.02
C THR A 48 13.44 -12.40 0.96
N GLY A 49 13.25 -12.51 2.28
CA GLY A 49 14.07 -11.86 3.30
C GLY A 49 13.67 -10.41 3.61
N ALA A 50 12.58 -9.92 3.00
CA ALA A 50 12.03 -8.60 3.30
C ALA A 50 11.17 -8.58 4.57
N THR A 51 11.05 -7.40 5.18
CA THR A 51 10.17 -7.17 6.33
C THR A 51 8.74 -6.94 5.86
N PHE A 52 7.75 -7.55 6.52
CA PHE A 52 6.34 -7.36 6.21
C PHE A 52 5.65 -6.49 7.26
N PHE A 53 4.80 -5.59 6.78
CA PHE A 53 3.88 -4.78 7.57
C PHE A 53 2.47 -4.95 7.02
N GLU A 54 1.55 -5.38 7.87
CA GLU A 54 0.15 -5.54 7.48
C GLU A 54 -0.53 -4.18 7.30
N THR A 55 -1.40 -4.06 6.31
CA THR A 55 -2.40 -2.99 6.21
C THR A 55 -3.79 -3.57 6.33
N GLU A 56 -4.71 -2.77 6.87
CA GLU A 56 -6.12 -3.15 6.99
C GLU A 56 -6.72 -3.60 5.65
N ASN A 57 -7.46 -4.70 5.69
CA ASN A 57 -8.30 -5.12 4.57
C ASN A 57 -9.58 -4.28 4.54
N THR A 58 -9.77 -3.54 3.46
CA THR A 58 -10.93 -2.67 3.24
C THR A 58 -12.04 -3.34 2.42
N PHE A 59 -11.80 -4.58 1.94
CA PHE A 59 -12.77 -5.40 1.25
C PHE A 59 -13.56 -6.24 2.27
N THR A 60 -14.63 -5.65 2.81
CA THR A 60 -15.55 -6.37 3.69
C THR A 60 -16.61 -7.12 2.89
N PRO A 61 -17.18 -8.24 3.42
CA PRO A 61 -18.28 -8.92 2.77
C PRO A 61 -19.45 -8.00 2.43
N ASP A 62 -19.81 -7.08 3.34
CA ASP A 62 -20.90 -6.13 3.13
C ASP A 62 -20.65 -5.21 1.93
N LEU A 63 -19.41 -4.78 1.75
CA LEU A 63 -19.03 -3.91 0.63
C LEU A 63 -19.05 -4.68 -0.71
N LEU A 64 -18.67 -5.96 -0.70
CA LEU A 64 -18.79 -6.84 -1.87
C LEU A 64 -20.25 -7.15 -2.22
N GLU A 65 -21.15 -7.25 -1.23
CA GLU A 65 -22.58 -7.40 -1.50
C GLU A 65 -23.20 -6.09 -2.01
N GLU A 66 -22.76 -4.93 -1.50
CA GLU A 66 -23.17 -3.62 -2.03
C GLU A 66 -22.78 -3.46 -3.51
N GLU A 67 -21.54 -3.81 -3.85
CA GLU A 67 -21.01 -3.75 -5.23
C GLU A 67 -21.95 -4.47 -6.23
N LYS A 68 -22.39 -5.68 -5.88
CA LYS A 68 -23.26 -6.52 -6.74
C LYS A 68 -24.63 -5.90 -7.03
N THR A 69 -25.07 -4.92 -6.24
CA THR A 69 -26.36 -4.23 -6.46
C THR A 69 -26.27 -3.14 -7.53
N LEU A 70 -25.06 -2.77 -7.95
CA LEU A 70 -24.83 -1.66 -8.86
C LEU A 70 -24.97 -2.10 -10.33
N PRO A 71 -25.56 -1.25 -11.19
CA PRO A 71 -25.63 -1.52 -12.61
C PRO A 71 -24.23 -1.43 -13.24
N GLU A 72 -23.91 -2.35 -14.16
CA GLU A 72 -22.67 -2.30 -14.92
C GLU A 72 -22.49 -0.95 -15.64
N GLY A 73 -21.22 -0.51 -15.77
CA GLY A 73 -20.85 0.69 -16.51
C GLY A 73 -20.18 1.75 -15.64
N PRO A 74 -20.21 3.04 -16.06
CA PRO A 74 -19.52 4.11 -15.36
C PRO A 74 -19.87 4.26 -13.87
N PRO A 75 -21.13 4.10 -13.43
CA PRO A 75 -21.47 4.17 -12.00
C PRO A 75 -20.76 3.11 -11.15
N HIS A 76 -20.72 1.86 -11.63
CA HIS A 76 -20.01 0.77 -10.96
C HIS A 76 -18.50 1.05 -10.85
N PHE A 77 -17.90 1.55 -11.93
CA PHE A 77 -16.48 1.93 -11.93
C PHE A 77 -16.17 3.07 -10.96
N ILE A 78 -16.98 4.13 -10.94
CA ILE A 78 -16.81 5.28 -10.03
C ILE A 78 -16.95 4.83 -8.58
N TRP A 79 -17.97 4.03 -8.27
CA TRP A 79 -18.16 3.49 -6.93
C TRP A 79 -16.96 2.64 -6.50
N GLY A 80 -16.43 1.78 -7.38
CA GLY A 80 -15.23 0.99 -7.09
C GLY A 80 -13.99 1.86 -6.82
N LEU A 81 -13.83 2.95 -7.59
CA LEU A 81 -12.77 3.95 -7.34
C LEU A 81 -12.88 4.58 -5.95
N GLU A 82 -14.09 4.99 -5.58
CA GLU A 82 -14.38 5.61 -4.28
C GLU A 82 -14.11 4.62 -3.14
N LYS A 83 -14.73 3.44 -3.18
CA LYS A 83 -14.70 2.48 -2.07
C LYS A 83 -13.35 1.78 -1.88
N TYR A 84 -12.72 1.32 -2.94
CA TYR A 84 -11.51 0.49 -2.82
C TYR A 84 -10.20 1.28 -2.73
N PHE A 85 -10.24 2.55 -3.15
CA PHE A 85 -9.03 3.34 -3.31
C PHE A 85 -9.11 4.63 -2.49
N ILE A 86 -10.11 5.48 -2.73
CA ILE A 86 -10.22 6.77 -2.04
C ILE A 86 -10.53 6.57 -0.55
N ASP A 87 -11.59 5.83 -0.20
CA ASP A 87 -12.03 5.63 1.19
C ASP A 87 -10.98 4.92 2.06
N SER A 88 -10.13 4.09 1.44
CA SER A 88 -9.02 3.41 2.13
C SER A 88 -7.80 4.31 2.42
N THR A 89 -7.73 5.50 1.81
CA THR A 89 -6.56 6.40 1.89
C THR A 89 -6.19 6.79 3.31
N PRO A 90 -7.13 7.18 4.21
CA PRO A 90 -6.78 7.55 5.58
C PRO A 90 -6.13 6.43 6.38
N THR A 91 -6.61 5.18 6.25
CA THR A 91 -5.97 4.04 6.92
C THR A 91 -4.57 3.80 6.34
N ARG A 92 -4.45 3.74 5.02
CA ARG A 92 -3.15 3.48 4.37
C ARG A 92 -2.12 4.56 4.71
N MET A 93 -2.53 5.82 4.81
CA MET A 93 -1.68 6.92 5.29
C MET A 93 -1.18 6.65 6.71
N ARG A 94 -2.05 6.24 7.64
CA ARG A 94 -1.66 5.92 9.02
C ARG A 94 -0.68 4.75 9.08
N THR A 95 -0.93 3.68 8.30
CA THR A 95 -0.03 2.53 8.21
C THR A 95 1.33 2.96 7.67
N LEU A 96 1.37 3.71 6.57
CA LEU A 96 2.61 4.23 6.00
C LEU A 96 3.36 5.12 7.00
N GLN A 97 2.66 6.00 7.71
CA GLN A 97 3.27 6.84 8.75
C GLN A 97 3.93 5.99 9.83
N ALA A 98 3.23 5.00 10.39
CA ALA A 98 3.77 4.14 11.44
C ALA A 98 5.02 3.37 10.96
N VAL A 99 5.00 2.88 9.72
CA VAL A 99 6.14 2.17 9.12
C VAL A 99 7.34 3.10 8.93
N LEU A 100 7.12 4.32 8.41
CA LEU A 100 8.18 5.30 8.22
C LEU A 100 8.79 5.76 9.54
N GLU A 101 7.99 5.95 10.60
CA GLU A 101 8.49 6.28 11.94
C GLU A 101 9.35 5.14 12.50
N LYS A 102 8.88 3.89 12.39
CA LYS A 102 9.64 2.72 12.85
C LYS A 102 10.96 2.54 12.10
N LEU A 103 10.97 2.72 10.78
CA LEU A 103 12.19 2.60 10.00
C LEU A 103 13.17 3.74 10.28
N ARG A 104 12.66 4.94 10.59
CA ARG A 104 13.49 6.06 11.04
C ARG A 104 14.14 5.78 12.40
N GLU A 105 13.43 5.13 13.32
CA GLU A 105 13.98 4.69 14.61
C GLU A 105 15.07 3.62 14.42
N GLN A 106 14.84 2.66 13.51
CA GLN A 106 15.78 1.57 13.21
C GLN A 106 17.02 2.04 12.44
N HIS A 107 16.85 3.03 11.57
CA HIS A 107 17.90 3.57 10.70
C HIS A 107 17.98 5.10 10.79
N PRO A 108 18.48 5.66 11.91
CA PRO A 108 18.62 7.10 12.06
C PRO A 108 19.50 7.69 10.95
N GLY A 109 18.99 8.69 10.22
CA GLY A 109 19.70 9.33 9.11
C GLY A 109 19.77 8.51 7.81
N GLY A 110 19.21 7.30 7.76
CA GLY A 110 19.14 6.48 6.55
C GLY A 110 18.18 7.07 5.51
N GLU A 111 18.50 6.89 4.23
CA GLU A 111 17.59 7.22 3.13
C GLU A 111 16.46 6.18 3.06
N VAL A 112 15.22 6.63 2.84
CA VAL A 112 14.04 5.75 2.74
C VAL A 112 13.36 6.03 1.42
N ILE A 113 13.49 5.09 0.47
CA ILE A 113 12.86 5.21 -0.84
C ILE A 113 11.49 4.54 -0.79
N ILE A 114 10.46 5.28 -1.20
CA ILE A 114 9.08 4.79 -1.28
C ILE A 114 8.75 4.44 -2.73
N VAL A 115 8.49 3.16 -3.00
CA VAL A 115 7.93 2.70 -4.27
C VAL A 115 6.48 2.33 -4.04
N GLN A 116 5.60 3.15 -4.59
CA GLN A 116 4.18 3.01 -4.42
C GLN A 116 3.52 2.51 -5.72
N GLU A 117 2.67 1.49 -5.58
CA GLU A 117 1.69 1.13 -6.60
C GLU A 117 0.61 2.22 -6.71
N THR A 118 0.24 2.60 -7.94
CA THR A 118 -0.65 3.72 -8.28
C THR A 118 -1.92 3.78 -7.44
N MET A 119 -2.52 2.62 -7.18
CA MET A 119 -3.80 2.46 -6.52
C MET A 119 -3.67 2.24 -4.99
N TYR A 120 -2.49 2.26 -4.40
CA TYR A 120 -2.34 2.28 -2.94
C TYR A 120 -2.83 3.60 -2.32
N MET A 121 -2.66 4.73 -3.00
CA MET A 121 -3.05 6.08 -2.56
C MET A 121 -2.52 6.59 -1.19
N GLY A 122 -1.93 5.77 -0.33
CA GLY A 122 -1.51 6.17 1.03
C GLY A 122 -0.45 7.27 1.13
N THR A 123 0.35 7.52 0.09
CA THR A 123 1.30 8.65 0.08
C THR A 123 0.64 10.00 -0.28
N TRP A 124 -0.52 9.97 -0.95
CA TRP A 124 -1.14 11.15 -1.55
C TRP A 124 -1.40 12.27 -0.54
N PRO A 125 -1.88 12.00 0.69
CA PRO A 125 -2.04 13.05 1.68
C PRO A 125 -0.75 13.84 1.93
N PHE A 126 0.41 13.18 2.01
CA PHE A 126 1.71 13.85 2.17
C PHE A 126 2.10 14.64 0.92
N VAL A 127 1.80 14.10 -0.27
CA VAL A 127 2.02 14.81 -1.54
C VAL A 127 1.21 16.12 -1.60
N LEU A 128 0.00 16.10 -1.04
CA LEU A 128 -0.94 17.22 -1.03
C LEU A 128 -0.75 18.17 0.17
N GLY A 129 0.24 17.94 1.03
CA GLY A 129 0.63 18.88 2.10
C GLY A 129 0.27 18.47 3.53
N ALA A 130 -0.16 17.23 3.77
CA ALA A 130 -0.25 16.71 5.13
C ALA A 130 1.14 16.66 5.80
N ALA A 131 1.17 16.79 7.13
CA ALA A 131 2.41 16.72 7.90
C ALA A 131 3.13 15.39 7.68
N LEU A 132 4.45 15.44 7.50
CA LEU A 132 5.26 14.23 7.35
C LEU A 132 5.38 13.45 8.67
N PRO A 133 5.58 12.12 8.60
CA PRO A 133 5.86 11.30 9.76
C PRO A 133 7.06 11.82 10.56
N ARG A 134 7.05 11.60 11.87
CA ARG A 134 8.14 12.10 12.74
C ARG A 134 9.51 11.64 12.26
N GLY A 135 10.47 12.55 12.30
CA GLY A 135 11.84 12.29 11.83
C GLY A 135 11.99 12.25 10.31
N ASN A 136 11.00 12.68 9.54
CA ASN A 136 11.11 12.87 8.09
C ASN A 136 10.90 14.34 7.74
N ASP A 137 11.88 14.93 7.06
CA ASP A 137 11.89 16.30 6.56
C ASP A 137 11.40 16.41 5.11
N ARG A 138 11.49 15.31 4.36
CA ARG A 138 11.01 15.18 2.99
C ARG A 138 10.46 13.78 2.71
N LEU A 139 9.43 13.69 1.87
CA LEU A 139 9.01 12.44 1.26
C LEU A 139 9.94 12.13 0.08
N GLN A 140 10.81 11.14 0.24
CA GLN A 140 11.71 10.67 -0.83
C GLN A 140 10.94 9.69 -1.74
N ARG A 141 10.94 10.00 -3.03
CA ARG A 141 10.21 9.29 -4.10
C ARG A 141 11.15 9.07 -5.27
#